data_AF-A0A1M5NNV1-F1
#
_entry.id   AF-A0A1M5NNV1-F1
#
_cell.length_a   1.000
_cell.length_b   1.000
_cell.length_c   1.000
_cell.angle_alpha   90.00
_cell.angle_beta   90.00
_cell.angle_gamma   90.00
#
_symmetry.space_group_name_H-M   'P 1'
#
loop_
_entity.id
_entity.type
_entity.pdbx_description
1 polymer ?
#
loop_
_entity_poly.entity_id
_entity_poly.type
_entity_poly.pdbx_seq_one_letter_code
_entity_poly.pdbx_strand_id
1 'polypeptide(L)'
;MTAPLTHRLIPPANGGNVKVNGRTYSATAGAQDVPEFDATHLQANGWTYLAPSGPTTQRPTSELGVYPRVRGAKFWDATLSHMVIWDGANWRNEAGAIS
;
A
#
# COMPACT_ATOMS: atom_id res chain seq x y z
N MET A 1 -11.57 11.73 -12.13
CA MET A 1 -10.36 11.84 -11.28
C MET A 1 -10.21 10.51 -10.57
N THR A 2 -9.19 9.73 -10.87
CA THR A 2 -8.88 8.51 -10.12
C THR A 2 -8.55 8.95 -8.69
N ALA A 3 -9.24 8.42 -7.69
CA ALA A 3 -8.94 8.79 -6.31
C ALA A 3 -7.45 8.51 -6.02
N PRO A 4 -6.76 9.37 -5.25
CA PRO A 4 -5.35 9.14 -4.93
C PRO A 4 -5.22 7.80 -4.20
N LEU A 5 -4.25 7.00 -4.65
CA LEU A 5 -3.92 5.73 -4.02
C LEU A 5 -3.43 5.96 -2.58
N THR A 6 -3.72 5.01 -1.71
CA THR A 6 -3.10 4.94 -0.39
C THR A 6 -1.85 4.06 -0.47
N HIS A 7 -1.02 4.09 0.57
CA HIS A 7 0.10 3.20 0.77
C HIS A 7 -0.14 2.38 2.02
N ARG A 8 0.08 1.06 1.93
CA ARG A 8 0.11 0.19 3.10
C ARG A 8 1.46 0.36 3.78
N LEU A 9 1.46 0.87 5.01
CA LEU A 9 2.66 0.98 5.85
C LEU A 9 2.57 0.06 7.06
N ILE A 10 3.72 -0.45 7.48
CA ILE A 10 3.89 -1.22 8.71
C ILE A 10 4.59 -0.31 9.73
N PRO A 11 4.01 -0.08 10.92
CA PRO A 11 4.64 0.74 11.95
C PRO A 11 5.85 0.04 12.57
N PRO A 12 6.80 0.81 13.14
CA PRO A 12 7.87 0.25 13.94
C PRO A 12 7.30 -0.40 15.23
N ALA A 13 7.85 -1.53 15.64
CA ALA A 13 7.31 -2.35 16.74
C ALA A 13 7.14 -1.60 18.07
N ASN A 14 8.06 -0.68 18.39
CA ASN A 14 8.02 0.15 19.60
C ASN A 14 7.70 1.62 19.29
N GLY A 15 6.98 1.88 18.18
CA GLY A 15 6.61 3.23 17.77
C GLY A 15 5.56 3.89 18.65
N GLY A 16 5.59 5.22 18.70
CA GLY A 16 4.53 6.04 19.29
C GLY A 16 3.48 6.50 18.28
N ASN A 17 2.69 7.48 18.68
CA ASN A 17 1.79 8.19 17.76
C ASN A 17 2.57 9.23 16.95
N VAL A 18 2.32 9.29 15.64
CA VAL A 18 2.91 10.28 14.73
C VAL A 18 1.79 11.15 14.15
N LYS A 19 1.94 12.47 14.23
CA LYS A 19 0.99 13.41 13.63
C LYS A 19 1.54 13.95 12.32
N VAL A 20 0.85 13.71 11.22
CA VAL A 20 1.21 14.17 9.87
C VAL A 20 0.00 14.83 9.22
N ASN A 21 0.16 16.03 8.68
CA ASN A 21 -0.90 16.78 7.99
C ASN A 21 -2.25 16.80 8.74
N GLY A 22 -2.19 16.94 10.07
CA GLY A 22 -3.38 16.97 10.94
C GLY A 22 -3.95 15.60 11.33
N ARG A 23 -3.53 14.50 10.70
CA ARG A 23 -3.93 13.13 11.04
C ARG A 23 -2.98 12.52 12.06
N THR A 24 -3.50 11.68 12.95
CA THR A 24 -2.71 10.94 13.93
C THR A 24 -2.66 9.47 13.55
N TYR A 25 -1.46 8.93 13.38
CA TYR A 25 -1.20 7.53 13.06
C TYR A 25 -0.58 6.86 14.28
N SER A 26 -1.13 5.71 14.68
CA SER A 26 -0.70 5.01 15.89
C SER A 26 -0.01 3.69 15.55
N ALA A 27 1.20 3.48 16.05
CA ALA A 27 1.92 2.22 15.81
C ALA A 27 1.19 1.00 16.41
N THR A 28 0.45 1.17 17.51
CA THR A 28 -0.29 0.08 18.15
C THR A 28 -1.51 -0.39 17.34
N ALA A 29 -1.94 0.38 16.34
CA ALA A 29 -3.03 -0.02 15.43
C ALA A 29 -2.55 -0.95 14.31
N GLY A 30 -1.26 -1.31 14.28
CA GLY A 30 -0.70 -2.22 13.27
C GLY A 30 -0.62 -1.58 11.89
N ALA A 31 -0.56 -2.43 10.85
CA ALA A 31 -0.39 -1.97 9.48
C ALA A 31 -1.61 -1.15 9.00
N GLN A 32 -1.35 -0.01 8.37
CA GLN A 32 -2.36 1.00 8.02
C GLN A 32 -2.22 1.44 6.56
N ASP A 33 -3.37 1.71 5.94
CA ASP A 33 -3.45 2.35 4.64
C ASP A 33 -3.49 3.86 4.83
N VAL A 34 -2.45 4.54 4.37
CA VAL A 34 -2.25 5.98 4.57
C VAL A 34 -2.25 6.70 3.24
N PRO A 35 -2.68 7.97 3.15
CA PRO A 35 -2.53 8.74 1.93
C PRO A 35 -1.05 8.82 1.51
N GLU A 36 -0.78 8.69 0.21
CA GLU A 36 0.57 8.74 -0.36
C GLU A 36 1.39 9.95 0.15
N PHE A 37 0.77 11.12 0.25
CA PHE A 37 1.43 12.34 0.72
C PHE A 37 1.84 12.29 2.21
N ASP A 38 1.15 11.50 3.03
CA ASP A 38 1.52 11.27 4.43
C ASP A 38 2.59 10.16 4.54
N ALA A 39 2.64 9.24 3.58
CA ALA A 39 3.49 8.06 3.63
C ALA A 39 4.98 8.39 3.71
N THR A 40 5.44 9.40 2.96
CA THR A 40 6.85 9.84 2.98
C THR A 40 7.26 10.34 4.38
N HIS A 41 6.38 11.09 5.05
CA HIS A 41 6.64 11.57 6.41
C HIS A 41 6.64 10.43 7.42
N LEU A 42 5.72 9.46 7.29
CA LEU A 42 5.69 8.29 8.18
C LEU A 42 6.92 7.39 7.98
N GLN A 43 7.38 7.21 6.75
CA GLN A 43 8.64 6.49 6.47
C GLN A 43 9.83 7.16 7.14
N ALA A 44 9.90 8.50 7.12
CA ALA A 44 10.93 9.24 7.85
C ALA A 44 10.83 9.06 9.39
N ASN A 45 9.66 8.66 9.91
CA ASN A 45 9.43 8.31 11.31
C ASN A 45 9.58 6.78 11.57
N GLY A 46 10.23 6.05 10.67
CA GLY A 46 10.56 4.64 10.86
C GLY A 46 9.45 3.66 10.45
N TRP A 47 8.38 4.13 9.82
CA TRP A 47 7.38 3.23 9.23
C TRP A 47 7.94 2.59 7.97
N THR A 48 7.63 1.31 7.76
CA THR A 48 8.10 0.56 6.59
C THR A 48 7.02 0.55 5.53
N TYR A 49 7.36 1.00 4.32
CA TYR A 49 6.48 0.88 3.17
C TYR A 49 6.36 -0.55 2.67
N LEU A 50 5.13 -1.01 2.48
CA LEU A 50 4.84 -2.36 1.97
C LEU A 50 4.51 -2.34 0.48
N ALA A 51 3.48 -1.57 0.08
CA ALA A 51 2.99 -1.47 -1.29
C ALA A 51 2.01 -0.30 -1.46
N PRO A 52 1.68 0.10 -2.69
CA PRO A 52 0.48 0.90 -2.96
C PRO A 52 -0.74 0.06 -2.57
N SER A 53 -1.81 0.71 -2.16
CA SER A 53 -3.00 0.07 -1.64
C SER A 53 -4.29 0.75 -2.05
N GLY A 54 -5.36 -0.03 -2.05
CA GLY A 54 -6.70 0.43 -2.42
C GLY A 54 -7.62 -0.74 -2.72
N PRO A 55 -8.88 -0.48 -3.11
CA PRO A 55 -9.79 -1.54 -3.57
C PRO A 55 -9.29 -2.21 -4.85
N THR A 56 -9.81 -3.41 -5.17
CA THR A 56 -9.48 -4.15 -6.40
C THR A 56 -9.59 -3.31 -7.67
N THR A 57 -10.58 -2.41 -7.73
CA THR A 57 -10.81 -1.51 -8.88
C THR A 57 -9.71 -0.47 -9.09
N GLN A 58 -8.81 -0.28 -8.12
CA GLN A 58 -7.68 0.64 -8.17
C GLN A 58 -6.33 -0.05 -8.40
N ARG A 59 -6.32 -1.37 -8.59
CA ARG A 59 -5.08 -2.06 -8.98
C ARG A 59 -4.50 -1.40 -10.23
N PRO A 60 -3.17 -1.22 -10.30
CA PRO A 60 -2.52 -0.73 -11.51
C PRO A 60 -2.93 -1.51 -12.76
N THR A 61 -3.31 -0.80 -13.82
CA THR A 61 -3.70 -1.38 -15.11
C THR A 61 -2.79 -0.96 -16.26
N SER A 62 -2.07 0.14 -16.10
CA SER A 62 -1.14 0.71 -17.09
C SER A 62 0.29 0.22 -16.84
N GLU A 63 1.03 -0.06 -17.91
CA GLU A 63 2.47 -0.39 -17.86
C GLU A 63 3.35 0.85 -17.61
N LEU A 64 2.77 2.06 -17.69
CA LEU A 64 3.42 3.34 -17.47
C LEU A 64 2.77 4.09 -16.30
N GLY A 65 3.53 4.96 -15.63
CA GLY A 65 3.06 5.84 -14.56
C GLY A 65 3.83 5.69 -13.25
N VAL A 66 3.32 6.29 -12.17
CA VAL A 66 3.94 6.23 -10.83
C VAL A 66 3.88 4.81 -10.26
N TYR A 67 2.78 4.10 -10.51
CA TYR A 67 2.57 2.70 -10.11
C TYR A 67 2.38 1.84 -11.35
N PRO A 68 3.46 1.51 -12.09
CA PRO A 68 3.34 0.76 -13.34
C PRO A 68 3.06 -0.72 -13.05
N ARG A 69 2.15 -1.31 -13.84
CA ARG A 69 1.82 -2.74 -13.84
C ARG A 69 2.90 -3.52 -14.60
N VAL A 70 4.06 -3.69 -13.97
CA VAL A 70 5.16 -4.53 -14.47
C VAL A 70 5.24 -5.82 -13.68
N ARG A 71 5.83 -6.89 -14.25
CA ARG A 71 6.00 -8.16 -13.52
C ARG A 71 6.72 -7.91 -12.18
N GLY A 72 6.17 -8.45 -11.10
CA GLY A 72 6.67 -8.24 -9.74
C GLY A 72 6.10 -7.00 -9.04
N ALA A 73 5.30 -6.17 -9.73
CA ALA A 73 4.58 -5.07 -9.10
C ALA A 73 3.69 -5.61 -7.97
N LYS A 74 3.75 -4.97 -6.82
CA LYS A 74 3.01 -5.32 -5.61
C LYS A 74 1.87 -4.36 -5.41
N PHE A 75 0.77 -4.85 -4.87
CA PHE A 75 -0.37 -4.04 -4.46
C PHE A 75 -1.05 -4.67 -3.26
N TRP A 76 -1.34 -3.89 -2.22
CA TRP A 76 -2.18 -4.34 -1.13
C TRP A 76 -3.64 -4.12 -1.51
N ASP A 77 -4.33 -5.20 -1.88
CA ASP A 77 -5.73 -5.14 -2.21
C ASP A 77 -6.57 -5.12 -0.94
N ALA A 78 -7.13 -3.95 -0.62
CA ALA A 78 -7.94 -3.75 0.58
C ALA A 78 -9.32 -4.40 0.49
N THR A 79 -9.83 -4.71 -0.72
CA THR A 79 -11.09 -5.47 -0.88
C THR A 79 -10.88 -6.93 -0.50
N LEU A 80 -9.73 -7.49 -0.87
CA LEU A 80 -9.37 -8.86 -0.52
C LEU A 80 -8.71 -8.97 0.85
N SER A 81 -8.09 -7.89 1.35
CA SER A 81 -7.18 -7.91 2.50
C SER A 81 -5.95 -8.80 2.29
N HIS A 82 -5.43 -8.83 1.07
CA HIS A 82 -4.26 -9.61 0.68
C HIS A 82 -3.25 -8.79 -0.14
N MET A 83 -1.99 -9.17 -0.05
CA MET A 83 -0.98 -8.72 -0.99
C MET A 83 -1.17 -9.46 -2.31
N VAL A 84 -1.23 -8.72 -3.41
CA VAL A 84 -1.22 -9.28 -4.76
C VAL A 84 0.02 -8.83 -5.53
N ILE A 85 0.55 -9.73 -6.35
CA ILE A 85 1.74 -9.51 -7.18
C ILE A 85 1.38 -9.78 -8.64
N TRP A 86 1.73 -8.86 -9.54
CA TRP A 86 1.52 -9.03 -10.97
C TRP A 86 2.54 -10.02 -11.55
N ASP A 87 2.09 -11.12 -12.16
CA ASP A 87 2.97 -12.14 -12.75
C ASP A 87 3.36 -11.85 -14.22
N GLY A 88 2.89 -10.73 -14.78
CA GLY A 88 3.00 -10.39 -16.21
C GLY A 88 1.70 -10.59 -17.00
N ALA A 89 0.73 -11.32 -16.46
CA ALA A 89 -0.56 -11.62 -17.10
C ALA A 89 -1.75 -11.52 -16.14
N ASN A 90 -1.58 -11.87 -14.86
CA ASN A 90 -2.60 -11.87 -13.82
C ASN A 90 -2.04 -11.34 -12.49
N TRP A 91 -2.93 -10.82 -11.65
CA TRP A 91 -2.64 -10.56 -10.24
C TRP A 91 -2.76 -11.86 -9.46
N ARG A 92 -1.75 -12.19 -8.65
CA ARG A 92 -1.74 -13.39 -7.82
C ARG A 92 -1.57 -13.07 -6.35
N ASN A 93 -2.28 -13.78 -5.49
CA ASN A 93 -2.11 -13.72 -4.03
C ASN A 93 -0.91 -14.56 -3.56
N GLU A 94 -0.70 -14.63 -2.25
CA GLU A 94 0.40 -15.38 -1.62
C GLU A 94 0.34 -16.90 -1.84
N ALA A 95 -0.84 -17.45 -2.17
CA ALA A 95 -1.01 -18.86 -2.51
C ALA A 95 -0.77 -19.14 -4.01
N GLY A 96 -0.48 -18.10 -4.81
CA GLY A 96 -0.31 -18.21 -6.26
C GLY A 96 -1.62 -18.30 -7.06
N ALA A 97 -2.77 -18.16 -6.40
CA ALA A 97 -4.08 -18.13 -7.05
C ALA A 97 -4.30 -16.79 -7.74
N ILE A 98 -5.05 -16.78 -8.85
CA ILE A 98 -5.47 -15.54 -9.52
C ILE A 98 -6.47 -14.83 -8.60
N SER A 99 -6.31 -13.53 -8.44
CA SER A 99 -7.13 -12.68 -7.57
C SER A 99 -7.51 -11.39 -8.25
#